data_AF-A0A4Q5AN10-F1
#
_entry.id   AF-A0A4Q5AN10-F1
#
_cell.length_a   1.000
_cell.length_b   1.000
_cell.length_c   1.000
_cell.angle_alpha   90.00
_cell.angle_beta   90.00
_cell.angle_gamma   90.00
#
_symmetry.space_group_name_H-M   'P 1'
#
loop_
_entity.id
_entity.type
_entity.pdbx_description
1 polymer ?
#
loop_
_entity_poly.entity_id
_entity_poly.type
_entity_poly.pdbx_seq_one_letter_code
_entity_poly.pdbx_strand_id
1 'polypeptide(L)' 'MTRHTIDEWETVYRVRRCECCGHTNQGEGRCPHAINPHYPCPHDPKRAQRQQRLRKLGR' A
#
# COMPACT_ATOMS: atom_id res chain seq x y z
N MET A 1 -23.49 7.25 30.20
CA MET A 1 -23.62 6.55 28.90
C MET A 1 -22.40 6.92 28.08
N THR A 2 -21.37 6.08 28.13
CA THR A 2 -20.02 6.30 27.59
C THR A 2 -20.03 6.30 26.07
N ARG A 3 -19.88 7.48 25.48
CA ARG A 3 -19.99 7.77 24.04
C ARG A 3 -18.66 7.60 23.29
N HIS A 4 -17.91 6.57 23.62
CA HIS A 4 -16.63 6.25 22.99
C HIS A 4 -16.57 4.74 22.86
N THR A 5 -16.69 4.18 21.64
CA THR A 5 -16.25 2.81 21.24
C THR A 5 -16.80 2.31 19.88
N ILE A 6 -17.39 3.17 19.02
CA ILE A 6 -17.88 2.70 17.69
C ILE A 6 -16.95 3.11 16.53
N ASP A 7 -16.05 4.08 16.71
CA ASP A 7 -15.24 4.61 15.60
C ASP A 7 -13.95 3.80 15.31
N GLU A 8 -13.45 3.06 16.30
CA GLU A 8 -12.10 2.47 16.23
C GLU A 8 -12.02 1.22 15.33
N TRP A 9 -13.14 0.54 15.09
CA TRP A 9 -13.20 -0.66 14.23
C TRP A 9 -13.53 -0.35 12.76
N GLU A 10 -14.10 0.82 12.45
CA GLU A 10 -14.50 1.17 11.08
C GLU A 10 -13.30 1.49 10.17
N THR A 11 -12.20 1.99 10.77
CA THR A 11 -10.99 2.36 10.02
C THR A 11 -10.20 1.17 9.49
N VAL A 12 -10.34 -0.01 10.11
CA VAL A 12 -9.70 -1.26 9.68
C VAL A 12 -10.45 -1.89 8.51
N TYR A 13 -11.77 -1.71 8.43
CA TYR A 13 -12.61 -2.29 7.38
C TYR A 13 -12.78 -1.42 6.14
N ARG A 14 -12.34 -0.15 6.15
CA ARG A 14 -12.40 0.67 4.93
C ARG A 14 -11.43 0.17 3.88
N VAL A 15 -11.99 -0.13 2.70
CA VAL A 15 -11.21 -0.47 1.51
C VAL A 15 -10.45 0.78 1.06
N ARG A 16 -9.13 0.75 1.18
CA ARG A 16 -8.20 1.79 0.72
C ARG A 16 -7.54 1.32 -0.56
N ARG A 17 -7.28 2.24 -1.49
CA ARG A 17 -6.53 1.97 -2.73
C ARG A 17 -5.12 2.55 -2.61
N CYS A 18 -4.14 1.79 -3.07
CA CYS A 18 -2.76 2.22 -3.15
C CYS A 18 -2.61 3.28 -4.24
N GLU A 19 -2.07 4.45 -3.90
CA GLU A 19 -1.82 5.53 -4.86
C GLU A 19 -0.73 5.19 -5.90
N CYS A 20 0.14 4.21 -5.61
CA CYS A 20 1.22 3.81 -6.53
C CYS A 20 0.79 2.80 -7.59
N CYS A 21 -0.09 1.85 -7.25
CA CYS A 21 -0.43 0.73 -8.14
C CYS A 21 -1.93 0.51 -8.31
N GLY A 22 -2.79 1.29 -7.64
CA GLY A 22 -4.25 1.17 -7.74
C GLY A 22 -4.88 -0.01 -6.98
N HIS A 23 -4.08 -1.01 -6.57
CA HIS A 23 -4.56 -2.17 -5.82
C HIS A 23 -5.09 -1.81 -4.43
N THR A 24 -6.10 -2.53 -3.97
CA THR A 24 -6.77 -2.32 -2.68
C THR A 24 -6.00 -2.92 -1.52
N ASN A 25 -6.30 -2.52 -0.29
CA ASN A 25 -5.80 -3.16 0.94
C ASN A 25 -6.46 -4.51 1.26
N GLN A 26 -7.56 -4.84 0.58
CA GLN A 26 -8.34 -6.07 0.77
C GLN A 26 -8.48 -6.83 -0.56
N GLY A 27 -8.78 -8.13 -0.47
CA GLY A 27 -8.99 -9.02 -1.63
C GLY A 27 -7.73 -9.71 -2.15
N GLU A 28 -7.89 -10.42 -3.26
CA GLU A 28 -6.79 -11.02 -4.00
C GLU A 28 -6.00 -9.92 -4.74
N GLY A 29 -4.67 -9.96 -4.66
CA GLY A 29 -3.82 -8.86 -5.15
C GLY A 29 -3.82 -7.63 -4.23
N ARG A 30 -4.02 -7.81 -2.91
CA ARG A 30 -3.94 -6.71 -1.95
C ARG A 30 -2.56 -6.06 -1.93
N CYS A 31 -2.54 -4.74 -1.78
CA CYS A 31 -1.32 -3.96 -1.67
C CYS A 31 -1.07 -3.52 -0.22
N PRO A 32 0.06 -3.90 0.40
CA PRO A 32 0.39 -3.47 1.77
C PRO A 32 0.56 -1.95 1.87
N HIS A 33 0.96 -1.29 0.78
CA HIS A 33 1.04 0.18 0.71
C HIS A 33 -0.33 0.87 0.83
N ALA A 34 -1.42 0.18 0.43
CA ALA A 34 -2.79 0.70 0.63
C ALA A 34 -3.21 0.66 2.12
N ILE A 35 -2.62 -0.22 2.93
CA ILE A 35 -2.86 -0.30 4.38
C ILE A 35 -2.07 0.81 5.08
N ASN A 36 -0.78 0.90 4.77
CA ASN A 36 0.12 1.87 5.36
C ASN A 36 1.13 2.36 4.29
N PRO A 37 1.22 3.69 4.06
CA PRO A 37 2.13 4.27 3.06
C PRO A 37 3.62 4.06 3.37
N HIS A 38 3.97 3.67 4.61
CA HIS A 38 5.35 3.29 4.95
C HIS A 38 5.76 1.93 4.37
N TYR A 39 4.82 1.05 4.00
CA TYR A 39 5.16 -0.23 3.39
C TYR A 39 5.49 -0.08 1.90
N PRO A 40 6.55 -0.72 1.40
CA PRO A 40 6.89 -0.65 -0.01
C PRO A 40 5.77 -1.26 -0.87
N CYS A 41 5.35 -0.53 -1.90
CA CYS A 41 4.42 -1.06 -2.88
C CYS A 41 5.12 -2.11 -3.75
N PRO A 42 4.68 -3.39 -3.75
CA PRO A 42 5.32 -4.45 -4.55
C PRO A 42 5.08 -4.27 -6.06
N HIS A 43 4.03 -3.55 -6.44
CA HIS A 43 3.62 -3.31 -7.83
C HIS A 43 3.99 -1.90 -8.32
N ASP A 44 4.84 -1.16 -7.59
CA ASP A 44 5.22 0.20 -7.99
C ASP A 44 6.11 0.17 -9.26
N PRO A 45 5.65 0.77 -10.37
CA PRO A 45 6.41 0.76 -11.62
C PRO A 45 7.72 1.56 -11.52
N LYS A 46 7.78 2.55 -10.61
CA LYS A 46 8.99 3.36 -10.42
C LYS A 46 10.09 2.57 -9.71
N ARG A 47 9.75 1.64 -8.80
CA ARG A 47 10.69 0.74 -8.13
C ARG A 47 11.36 -0.22 -9.12
N ALA A 48 10.60 -0.75 -10.09
CA ALA A 48 11.15 -1.57 -11.17
C ALA A 48 12.17 -0.80 -12.02
N GLN A 49 11.86 0.46 -12.38
CA GLN A 49 12.79 1.33 -13.11
C GLN A 49 14.04 1.67 -12.28
N ARG A 50 13.90 1.90 -10.97
CA ARG A 50 15.04 2.18 -10.08
C ARG A 50 15.98 0.97 -9.97
N GLN A 51 15.45 -0.24 -9.89
CA GLN A 51 16.25 -1.47 -9.91
C GLN A 51 16.95 -1.70 -11.25
N GLN A 52 16.28 -1.43 -12.38
CA GLN A 52 16.93 -1.48 -13.70
C GLN A 52 18.08 -0.48 -13.82
N ARG A 53 17.91 0.76 -13.31
CA ARG A 53 18.98 1.76 -13.31
C ARG A 53 20.18 1.34 -12.46
N LEU A 54 19.96 0.75 -11.29
CA LEU A 54 21.03 0.23 -10.43
C LEU A 54 21.82 -0.90 -11.11
N ARG A 55 21.17 -1.77 -11.88
CA ARG A 55 21.85 -2.83 -12.65
C ARG A 55 22.72 -2.29 -13.80
N LYS A 56 22.42 -1.11 -14.34
CA LYS A 56 23.22 -0.49 -15.41
C LYS A 56 24.45 0.27 -14.92
N LEU A 57 24.47 0.71 -13.66
CA LEU A 57 25.57 1.47 -13.05
C LEU A 57 26.71 0.59 -12.51
N GLY A 58 26.51 -0.73 -12.40
CA GLY A 58 27.52 -1.69 -11.98
C GLY A 58 28.26 -2.37 -13.14
N ARG A 59 28.30 -1.76 -14.33
CA ARG A 59 28.99 -2.27 -15.52
C ARG A 59 30.06 -1.29 -15.98
#